data_AF-A0A660ZPH0-F1
#
_entry.id   AF-A0A660ZPH0-F1
#
_cell.length_a   1.000
_cell.length_b   1.000
_cell.length_c   1.000
_cell.angle_alpha   90.00
_cell.angle_beta   90.00
_cell.angle_gamma   90.00
#
_symmetry.space_group_name_H-M   'P 1'
#
loop_
_entity.id
_entity.type
_entity.pdbx_description
1 polymer ?
#
loop_
_entity_poly.entity_id
_entity_poly.type
_entity_poly.pdbx_seq_one_letter_code
_entity_poly.pdbx_strand_id
1 'polypeptide(L)'
;MVNINIKRSLLILAIAGAIFVLNQNEVLAEADSLCIHFTGTKPGGFVRLSSGYSLSGKLPLILCNDLDKGKKYRLFIEGAGFEKKTGIFELPFAGNPRVKGISFGIFARNALLPGWGDYYSERHGAAIVNNVTVLAGLYKFISEEQKYHHLRNRLDVLYQRRSEAESFDLTDDIQKQIYYTTNEINIQNRIRRRYAAAVSIFYLGQLIDPFILDGSPKANVEAGGSIVRFDLKPTSRSKAAFISLLRPGKGQIYQGKKSRGALFSIVTSLSAMVALNYHDQYDRAEYRYEKIVDEFNSTDNYVYRERLKEESEVCWDDVEKYRLRRNVAYITLAATWSWNILDSLIFPGSDTGRKTSPLSFDVHDNMLEMTLRF
;
A
#
# COMPACT_ATOMS: atom_id res chain seq x y z
N MET A 1 -20.44 -2.01 30.38
CA MET A 1 -19.63 -0.77 30.36
C MET A 1 -18.17 -1.15 30.22
N VAL A 2 -17.61 -1.04 29.02
CA VAL A 2 -16.19 -1.36 28.76
C VAL A 2 -15.46 -0.05 28.49
N ASN A 3 -14.71 0.39 29.49
CA ASN A 3 -13.93 1.63 29.46
C ASN A 3 -12.59 1.33 28.77
N ILE A 4 -12.56 1.42 27.43
CA ILE A 4 -11.34 1.25 26.64
C ILE A 4 -10.55 2.56 26.73
N ASN A 5 -9.43 2.49 27.42
CA ASN A 5 -8.58 3.58 27.83
C ASN A 5 -7.80 4.15 26.63
N ILE A 6 -8.33 5.20 25.98
CA ILE A 6 -7.73 5.95 24.84
C ILE A 6 -6.60 6.90 25.32
N LYS A 7 -5.82 6.52 26.33
CA LYS A 7 -4.75 7.39 26.88
C LYS A 7 -3.31 7.02 26.46
N ARG A 8 -3.10 6.00 25.61
CA ARG A 8 -1.74 5.61 25.18
C ARG A 8 -1.29 6.13 23.81
N SER A 9 -2.18 6.73 23.01
CA SER A 9 -1.82 7.26 21.68
C SER A 9 -1.21 8.68 21.70
N LEU A 10 -1.17 9.34 22.87
CA LEU A 10 -0.62 10.69 23.02
C LEU A 10 0.85 10.72 23.49
N LEU A 11 1.43 9.58 23.89
CA LEU A 11 2.81 9.53 24.40
C LEU A 11 3.87 9.38 23.29
N ILE A 12 3.49 8.93 22.09
CA ILE A 12 4.44 8.73 20.98
C ILE A 12 4.72 10.04 20.23
N LEU A 13 3.90 11.08 20.41
CA LEU A 13 4.11 12.41 19.82
C LEU A 13 5.05 13.31 20.64
N ALA A 14 5.37 12.96 21.89
CA ALA A 14 6.21 13.79 22.75
C ALA A 14 7.73 13.53 22.62
N ILE A 15 8.15 12.41 22.02
CA ILE A 15 9.59 12.05 21.92
C ILE A 15 10.23 12.56 20.60
N ALA A 16 9.42 12.99 19.62
CA ALA A 16 9.93 13.56 18.37
C ALA A 16 10.29 15.07 18.45
N GLY A 17 9.99 15.74 19.57
CA GLY A 17 10.14 17.20 19.72
C GLY A 17 11.46 17.70 20.33
N ALA A 18 12.33 16.82 20.83
CA ALA A 18 13.45 17.23 21.69
C ALA A 18 14.86 17.18 21.04
N ILE A 19 14.98 16.94 19.73
CA ILE A 19 16.31 16.80 19.07
C ILE A 19 16.68 18.01 18.18
N PHE A 20 15.80 19.01 17.98
CA PHE A 20 16.02 20.01 16.92
C PHE A 20 16.39 21.43 17.36
N VAL A 21 16.68 21.70 18.63
CA VAL A 21 17.09 23.04 19.07
C VAL A 21 18.35 22.90 19.90
N LEU A 22 19.52 23.11 19.29
CA LEU A 22 20.77 23.57 19.90
C LEU A 22 21.90 23.45 18.86
N ASN A 23 21.99 24.41 17.94
CA ASN A 23 23.25 24.91 17.38
C ASN A 23 22.97 26.01 16.36
N GLN A 24 23.01 27.27 16.81
CA GLN A 24 23.19 28.43 15.94
C GLN A 24 24.31 29.28 16.53
N ASN A 25 25.55 28.91 16.22
CA ASN A 25 26.66 29.83 16.25
C ASN A 25 26.77 30.43 14.85
N GLU A 26 26.30 31.65 14.68
CA GLU A 26 26.47 32.42 13.45
C GLU A 26 27.92 32.89 13.36
N VAL A 27 28.73 32.16 12.60
CA VAL A 27 30.03 32.65 12.16
C VAL A 27 29.78 33.49 10.91
N LEU A 28 29.93 34.81 11.04
CA LEU A 28 29.95 35.75 9.92
C LEU A 28 31.20 35.50 9.08
N ALA A 29 31.06 34.61 8.09
CA ALA A 29 32.10 34.33 7.11
C ALA A 29 31.97 35.32 5.94
N GLU A 30 33.11 35.95 5.63
CA GLU A 30 33.35 36.81 4.47
C GLU A 30 32.84 36.15 3.18
N ALA A 31 32.12 36.92 2.37
CA ALA A 31 31.32 36.44 1.25
C ALA A 31 32.18 36.10 0.01
N ASP A 32 32.96 35.03 0.10
CA ASP A 32 33.45 34.36 -1.11
C ASP A 32 32.25 33.71 -1.80
N SER A 33 31.89 34.26 -2.97
CA SER A 33 30.76 33.85 -3.78
C SER A 33 30.97 32.44 -4.36
N LEU A 34 30.58 31.43 -3.58
CA LEU A 34 30.65 30.04 -4.01
C LEU A 34 29.57 29.78 -5.07
N CYS A 35 29.98 29.66 -6.33
CA CYS A 35 29.14 29.16 -7.41
C CYS A 35 29.15 27.63 -7.44
N ILE A 36 27.97 27.01 -7.47
CA ILE A 36 27.81 25.57 -7.63
C ILE A 36 27.19 25.28 -9.01
N HIS A 37 27.91 24.48 -9.79
CA HIS A 37 27.53 24.04 -11.12
C HIS A 37 26.91 22.65 -11.04
N PHE A 38 25.61 22.57 -11.24
CA PHE A 38 24.90 21.31 -11.40
C PHE A 38 24.97 20.89 -12.87
N THR A 39 25.50 19.71 -13.12
CA THR A 39 25.62 19.14 -14.47
C THR A 39 25.03 17.74 -14.52
N GLY A 40 24.66 17.26 -15.71
CA GLY A 40 24.18 15.90 -15.93
C GLY A 40 25.09 15.17 -16.92
N THR A 41 25.19 13.84 -16.80
CA THR A 41 25.89 13.00 -17.79
C THR A 41 25.22 13.03 -19.17
N LYS A 42 23.96 13.47 -19.24
CA LYS A 42 23.16 13.59 -20.47
C LYS A 42 22.39 14.93 -20.45
N PRO A 43 22.08 15.52 -21.62
CA PRO A 43 21.26 16.73 -21.70
C PRO A 43 19.79 16.41 -21.35
N GLY A 44 19.02 17.45 -20.99
CA GLY A 44 17.57 17.35 -20.77
C GLY A 44 17.15 17.01 -19.33
N GLY A 45 18.11 16.88 -18.40
CA GLY A 45 17.80 16.82 -16.98
C GLY A 45 17.34 18.16 -16.42
N PHE A 46 16.58 18.10 -15.34
CA PHE A 46 16.04 19.21 -14.58
C PHE A 46 16.33 18.95 -13.09
N VAL A 47 16.82 19.98 -12.41
CA VAL A 47 17.12 19.93 -10.98
C VAL A 47 16.25 20.92 -10.26
N ARG A 48 15.71 20.50 -9.12
CA ARG A 48 15.00 21.37 -8.18
C ARG A 48 15.54 21.14 -6.77
N LEU A 49 15.88 22.22 -6.10
CA LEU A 49 16.31 22.29 -4.70
C LEU A 49 15.22 23.00 -3.89
N SER A 50 14.88 22.49 -2.71
CA SER A 50 13.87 23.10 -1.85
C SER A 50 14.30 23.16 -0.38
N SER A 51 14.23 24.34 0.22
CA SER A 51 14.50 24.59 1.65
C SER A 51 13.72 25.83 2.13
N GLY A 52 12.38 25.75 2.11
CA GLY A 52 11.48 26.89 2.40
C GLY A 52 11.19 27.79 1.18
N TYR A 53 12.14 27.85 0.24
CA TYR A 53 11.97 28.36 -1.13
C TYR A 53 12.34 27.26 -2.13
N SER A 54 12.05 27.44 -3.42
CA SER A 54 12.36 26.48 -4.48
C SER A 54 13.27 27.11 -5.53
N LEU A 55 14.45 26.52 -5.73
CA LEU A 55 15.34 26.83 -6.85
C LEU A 55 15.24 25.72 -7.87
N SER A 56 15.10 26.03 -9.15
CA SER A 56 15.01 24.99 -10.17
C SER A 56 15.45 25.45 -11.54
N GLY A 57 15.98 24.52 -12.34
CA GLY A 57 16.42 24.80 -13.70
C GLY A 57 16.81 23.56 -14.47
N LYS A 58 16.94 23.72 -15.80
CA LYS A 58 17.47 22.67 -16.69
C LYS A 58 18.97 22.55 -16.50
N LEU A 59 19.51 21.34 -16.63
CA LEU A 59 20.94 21.08 -16.60
C LEU A 59 21.59 21.44 -17.95
N PRO A 60 22.78 22.08 -17.96
CA PRO A 60 23.53 22.54 -16.80
C PRO A 60 22.90 23.76 -16.12
N LEU A 61 22.94 23.81 -14.78
CA LEU A 61 22.41 24.90 -13.95
C LEU A 61 23.53 25.44 -13.05
N ILE A 62 23.72 26.75 -13.03
CA ILE A 62 24.70 27.42 -12.18
C ILE A 62 23.94 28.25 -11.15
N LEU A 63 24.23 28.04 -9.87
CA LEU A 63 23.67 28.82 -8.77
C LEU A 63 24.83 29.50 -8.04
N CYS A 64 24.81 30.83 -8.00
CA CYS A 64 25.83 31.65 -7.36
C CYS A 64 25.15 32.46 -6.26
N ASN A 65 25.59 32.33 -5.02
CA ASN A 65 25.02 33.00 -3.84
C ASN A 65 23.56 32.63 -3.49
N ASP A 66 22.89 31.77 -4.25
CA ASP A 66 21.52 31.32 -3.95
C ASP A 66 21.45 30.20 -2.89
N LEU A 67 22.62 29.66 -2.49
CA LEU A 67 22.75 28.53 -1.60
C LEU A 67 23.47 28.94 -0.32
N ASP A 68 22.77 28.79 0.80
CA ASP A 68 23.29 29.07 2.12
C ASP A 68 24.17 27.91 2.59
N LYS A 69 25.39 28.25 3.04
CA LYS A 69 26.27 27.31 3.73
C LYS A 69 25.61 26.84 5.04
N GLY A 70 25.85 25.59 5.40
CA GLY A 70 25.24 24.92 6.55
C GLY A 70 23.81 24.40 6.33
N LYS A 71 23.14 24.71 5.21
CA LYS A 71 21.76 24.28 4.95
C LYS A 71 21.66 22.95 4.21
N LYS A 72 20.50 22.32 4.40
CA LYS A 72 20.09 21.09 3.70
C LYS A 72 18.93 21.42 2.78
N TYR A 73 19.08 21.07 1.53
CA TYR A 73 18.09 21.24 0.49
C TYR A 73 17.54 19.88 0.10
N ARG A 74 16.22 19.79 -0.02
CA ARG A 74 15.60 18.64 -0.67
C ARG A 74 15.90 18.73 -2.16
N LEU A 75 16.53 17.68 -2.68
CA LEU A 75 16.95 17.58 -4.07
C LEU A 75 15.97 16.72 -4.86
N PHE A 76 15.50 17.24 -5.99
CA PHE A 76 14.78 16.51 -7.01
C PHE A 76 15.55 16.57 -8.31
N ILE A 77 15.71 15.41 -8.93
CA ILE A 77 16.26 15.29 -10.27
C ILE A 77 15.21 14.58 -11.11
N GLU A 78 14.79 15.24 -12.18
CA GLU A 78 13.81 14.70 -13.11
C GLU A 78 14.13 15.17 -14.53
N GLY A 79 13.43 14.62 -15.51
CA GLY A 79 13.63 14.97 -16.91
C GLY A 79 12.80 14.06 -17.79
N ALA A 80 12.41 14.53 -18.98
CA ALA A 80 11.64 13.72 -19.90
C ALA A 80 12.45 12.47 -20.29
N GLY A 81 11.90 11.28 -20.00
CA GLY A 81 12.55 10.01 -20.27
C GLY A 81 13.67 9.60 -19.28
N PHE A 82 13.89 10.34 -18.20
CA PHE A 82 14.87 9.99 -17.16
C PHE A 82 14.21 9.51 -15.87
N GLU A 83 14.88 8.61 -15.14
CA GLU A 83 14.40 8.18 -13.83
C GLU A 83 14.33 9.36 -12.87
N LYS A 84 13.17 9.58 -12.25
CA LYS A 84 13.02 10.55 -11.17
C LYS A 84 13.83 10.09 -9.96
N LYS A 85 14.61 10.99 -9.37
CA LYS A 85 15.38 10.77 -8.15
C LYS A 85 15.08 11.86 -7.14
N THR A 86 15.00 11.47 -5.88
CA THR A 86 14.85 12.39 -4.76
C THR A 86 15.92 12.11 -3.73
N GLY A 87 16.50 13.18 -3.18
CA GLY A 87 17.55 13.11 -2.19
C GLY A 87 17.62 14.37 -1.34
N ILE A 88 18.74 14.51 -0.65
CA ILE A 88 19.12 15.70 0.10
C ILE A 88 20.44 16.17 -0.49
N PHE A 89 20.48 17.43 -0.89
CA PHE A 89 21.70 18.16 -1.17
C PHE A 89 22.08 18.94 0.09
N GLU A 90 23.24 18.67 0.65
CA GLU A 90 23.77 19.38 1.82
C GLU A 90 24.95 20.24 1.36
N LEU A 91 24.97 21.52 1.74
CA LEU A 91 26.13 22.39 1.55
C LEU A 91 26.69 22.72 2.94
N PRO A 92 27.66 21.95 3.47
CA PRO A 92 28.27 22.22 4.78
C PRO A 92 28.98 23.58 4.81
N PHE A 93 29.25 24.11 6.00
CA PHE A 93 30.05 25.33 6.17
C PHE A 93 31.44 25.26 5.52
N ALA A 94 32.01 24.05 5.44
CA ALA A 94 33.28 23.78 4.74
C ALA A 94 33.20 23.94 3.21
N GLY A 95 32.03 24.21 2.63
CA GLY A 95 31.86 24.50 1.19
C GLY A 95 31.80 23.27 0.27
N ASN A 96 32.12 22.06 0.76
CA ASN A 96 32.09 20.85 -0.06
C ASN A 96 30.69 20.22 -0.10
N PRO A 97 29.94 20.33 -1.22
CA PRO A 97 28.58 19.82 -1.30
C PRO A 97 28.53 18.30 -1.16
N ARG A 98 27.40 17.78 -0.66
CA ARG A 98 27.14 16.34 -0.52
C ARG A 98 25.72 16.03 -0.98
N VAL A 99 25.55 14.91 -1.66
CA VAL A 99 24.24 14.39 -2.08
C VAL A 99 23.98 13.08 -1.36
N LYS A 100 22.82 12.98 -0.71
CA LYS A 100 22.39 11.80 0.04
C LYS A 100 21.03 11.31 -0.47
N GLY A 101 20.82 9.99 -0.46
CA GLY A 101 19.49 9.41 -0.68
C GLY A 101 18.57 9.58 0.53
N ILE A 102 17.27 9.50 0.28
CA ILE A 102 16.24 9.55 1.35
C ILE A 102 15.49 8.23 1.53
N SER A 103 15.87 7.17 0.82
CA SER A 103 15.12 5.90 0.76
C SER A 103 14.88 5.29 2.15
N PHE A 104 15.89 5.31 3.04
CA PHE A 104 15.73 4.83 4.41
C PHE A 104 14.77 5.71 5.24
N GLY A 105 14.81 7.02 5.04
CA GLY A 105 13.88 7.95 5.69
C GLY A 105 12.43 7.76 5.21
N ILE A 106 12.24 7.39 3.95
CA ILE A 106 10.93 7.03 3.39
C ILE A 106 10.47 5.69 3.99
N PHE A 107 11.34 4.68 4.01
CA PHE A 107 11.08 3.37 4.62
C PHE A 107 10.64 3.50 6.08
N ALA A 108 11.41 4.23 6.91
CA ALA A 108 11.11 4.39 8.33
C ALA A 108 9.75 5.08 8.55
N ARG A 109 9.37 6.04 7.69
CA ARG A 109 8.05 6.68 7.76
C ARG A 109 6.94 5.72 7.35
N ASN A 110 7.12 4.95 6.26
CA ASN A 110 6.14 3.92 5.86
C ASN A 110 6.01 2.80 6.90
N ALA A 111 7.07 2.51 7.65
CA ALA A 111 7.05 1.56 8.77
C ALA A 111 6.21 2.06 9.95
N LEU A 112 6.15 3.38 10.16
CA LEU A 112 5.31 3.96 11.21
C LEU A 112 3.85 4.12 10.76
N LEU A 113 3.66 4.66 9.57
CA LEU A 113 2.34 4.89 9.00
C LEU A 113 2.40 4.59 7.49
N PRO A 114 1.57 3.65 6.98
CA PRO A 114 1.41 3.42 5.55
C PRO A 114 1.30 4.74 4.79
N GLY A 115 1.89 4.80 3.60
CA GLY A 115 1.85 5.96 2.70
C GLY A 115 2.55 7.25 3.19
N TRP A 116 2.99 7.37 4.45
CA TRP A 116 3.61 8.60 4.97
C TRP A 116 4.94 8.93 4.27
N GLY A 117 5.75 7.90 4.01
CA GLY A 117 6.97 8.03 3.21
C GLY A 117 6.66 8.45 1.78
N ASP A 118 5.57 7.98 1.19
CA ASP A 118 5.16 8.40 -0.16
C ASP A 118 4.78 9.89 -0.19
N TYR A 119 4.03 10.39 0.78
CA TYR A 119 3.79 11.82 0.96
C TYR A 119 5.09 12.59 1.13
N TYR A 120 6.00 12.09 1.96
CA TYR A 120 7.32 12.68 2.15
C TYR A 120 8.08 12.76 0.82
N SER A 121 7.97 11.77 -0.06
CA SER A 121 8.61 11.76 -1.39
C SER A 121 7.83 12.52 -2.49
N GLU A 122 6.78 13.28 -2.15
CA GLU A 122 5.87 13.98 -3.09
C GLU A 122 5.13 13.05 -4.07
N ARG A 123 4.86 11.81 -3.65
CA ARG A 123 4.04 10.84 -4.38
C ARG A 123 2.62 10.75 -3.81
N HIS A 124 1.93 11.89 -3.73
CA HIS A 124 0.60 11.99 -3.11
C HIS A 124 -0.40 10.94 -3.62
N GLY A 125 -0.51 10.75 -4.94
CA GLY A 125 -1.40 9.74 -5.51
C GLY A 125 -1.08 8.31 -5.06
N ALA A 126 0.21 7.94 -5.00
CA ALA A 126 0.62 6.63 -4.49
C ALA A 126 0.31 6.50 -2.99
N ALA A 127 0.53 7.56 -2.23
CA ALA A 127 0.26 7.58 -0.79
C ALA A 127 -1.23 7.35 -0.48
N ILE A 128 -2.13 8.02 -1.21
CA ILE A 128 -3.59 7.85 -1.07
C ILE A 128 -3.98 6.39 -1.33
N VAL A 129 -3.56 5.83 -2.47
CA VAL A 129 -3.94 4.46 -2.83
C VAL A 129 -3.38 3.44 -1.84
N ASN A 130 -2.15 3.64 -1.39
CA ASN A 130 -1.49 2.82 -0.39
C ASN A 130 -2.23 2.82 0.95
N ASN A 131 -2.69 3.99 1.39
CA ASN A 131 -3.46 4.16 2.63
C ASN A 131 -4.83 3.51 2.52
N VAL A 132 -5.58 3.83 1.46
CA VAL A 132 -6.92 3.27 1.25
C VAL A 132 -6.88 1.75 1.18
N THR A 133 -5.92 1.17 0.46
CA THR A 133 -5.79 -0.29 0.31
C THR A 133 -5.50 -0.97 1.65
N VAL A 134 -4.55 -0.45 2.43
CA VAL A 134 -4.20 -1.03 3.74
C VAL A 134 -5.33 -0.84 4.74
N LEU A 135 -5.95 0.34 4.80
CA LEU A 135 -7.07 0.61 5.72
C LEU A 135 -8.30 -0.26 5.39
N ALA A 136 -8.64 -0.43 4.11
CA ALA A 136 -9.76 -1.29 3.70
C ALA A 136 -9.50 -2.76 4.08
N GLY A 137 -8.28 -3.25 3.85
CA GLY A 137 -7.90 -4.61 4.26
C GLY A 137 -7.90 -4.79 5.78
N LEU A 138 -7.39 -3.82 6.54
CA LEU A 138 -7.41 -3.83 8.01
C LEU A 138 -8.83 -3.81 8.55
N TYR A 139 -9.71 -2.97 8.00
CA TYR A 139 -11.11 -2.92 8.36
C TYR A 139 -11.78 -4.29 8.18
N LYS A 140 -11.55 -4.94 7.03
CA LYS A 140 -12.07 -6.29 6.78
C LYS A 140 -11.48 -7.32 7.76
N PHE A 141 -10.18 -7.30 8.00
CA PHE A 141 -9.53 -8.16 8.98
C PHE A 141 -10.14 -8.01 10.39
N ILE A 142 -10.32 -6.78 10.87
CA ILE A 142 -10.91 -6.49 12.20
C ILE A 142 -12.36 -7.00 12.27
N SER A 143 -13.14 -6.78 11.22
CA SER A 143 -14.52 -7.29 11.16
C SER A 143 -14.58 -8.82 11.23
N GLU A 144 -13.70 -9.51 10.52
CA GLU A 144 -13.62 -10.98 10.56
C GLU A 144 -13.05 -11.50 11.89
N GLU A 145 -12.18 -10.75 12.56
CA GLU A 145 -11.68 -11.08 13.91
C GLU A 145 -12.79 -10.95 14.97
N GLN A 146 -13.66 -9.95 14.88
CA GLN A 146 -14.82 -9.83 15.78
C GLN A 146 -15.75 -11.04 15.65
N LYS A 147 -16.06 -11.46 14.42
CA LYS A 147 -16.84 -12.68 14.16
C LYS A 147 -16.19 -13.93 14.75
N TYR A 148 -14.87 -14.05 14.61
CA TYR A 148 -14.10 -15.15 15.21
C TYR A 148 -14.23 -15.18 16.73
N HIS A 149 -14.11 -14.04 17.41
CA HIS A 149 -14.30 -13.95 18.86
C HIS A 149 -15.72 -14.29 19.30
N HIS A 150 -16.75 -13.87 18.56
CA HIS A 150 -18.13 -14.25 18.85
C HIS A 150 -18.34 -15.77 18.79
N LEU A 151 -17.77 -16.43 17.77
CA LEU A 151 -17.85 -17.89 17.65
C LEU A 151 -17.10 -18.59 18.78
N ARG A 152 -15.93 -18.09 19.19
CA ARG A 152 -15.21 -18.62 20.36
C ARG A 152 -16.01 -18.49 21.66
N ASN A 153 -16.58 -17.33 21.93
CA ASN A 153 -17.42 -17.14 23.12
C ASN A 153 -18.64 -18.07 23.11
N ARG A 154 -19.25 -18.29 21.92
CA ARG A 154 -20.32 -19.27 21.77
C ARG A 154 -19.85 -20.69 22.11
N LEU A 155 -18.67 -21.08 21.64
CA LEU A 155 -18.09 -22.38 21.93
C LEU A 155 -17.85 -22.57 23.43
N ASP A 156 -17.32 -21.56 24.12
CA ASP A 156 -17.10 -21.59 25.57
C ASP A 156 -18.42 -21.78 26.34
N VAL A 157 -19.48 -21.05 25.95
CA VAL A 157 -20.83 -21.22 26.52
C VAL A 157 -21.38 -22.63 26.26
N LEU A 158 -21.16 -23.21 25.08
CA LEU A 158 -21.59 -24.56 24.78
C LEU A 158 -20.85 -25.60 25.63
N TYR A 159 -19.55 -25.44 25.86
CA TYR A 159 -18.80 -26.31 26.77
C TYR A 159 -19.33 -26.23 28.21
N GLN A 160 -19.61 -25.02 28.70
CA GLN A 160 -20.22 -24.85 30.02
C GLN A 160 -21.59 -25.54 30.09
N ARG A 161 -22.47 -25.30 29.12
CA ARG A 161 -23.79 -25.94 29.07
C ARG A 161 -23.71 -27.46 28.99
N ARG A 162 -22.73 -28.01 28.28
CA ARG A 162 -22.49 -29.46 28.22
C ARG A 162 -22.15 -30.02 29.60
N SER A 163 -21.37 -29.30 30.40
CA SER A 163 -21.01 -29.73 31.76
C SER A 163 -22.17 -29.66 32.75
N GLU A 164 -23.16 -28.81 32.47
CA GLU A 164 -24.38 -28.61 33.29
C GLU A 164 -25.56 -29.48 32.81
N ALA A 165 -25.44 -30.19 31.69
CA ALA A 165 -26.52 -30.96 31.10
C ALA A 165 -26.84 -32.23 31.90
N GLU A 166 -28.08 -32.35 32.38
CA GLU A 166 -28.52 -33.50 33.18
C GLU A 166 -29.03 -34.68 32.33
N SER A 167 -29.47 -34.43 31.10
CA SER A 167 -30.02 -35.46 30.21
C SER A 167 -29.05 -35.85 29.09
N PHE A 168 -29.15 -37.11 28.67
CA PHE A 168 -28.37 -37.66 27.57
C PHE A 168 -28.70 -36.94 26.24
N ASP A 169 -29.99 -36.75 25.94
CA ASP A 169 -30.43 -36.10 24.70
C ASP A 169 -29.94 -34.65 24.59
N LEU A 170 -29.95 -33.90 25.69
CA LEU A 170 -29.41 -32.54 25.73
C LEU A 170 -27.89 -32.53 25.53
N THR A 171 -27.19 -33.50 26.13
CA THR A 171 -25.74 -33.64 25.97
C THR A 171 -25.36 -33.93 24.51
N ASP A 172 -26.12 -34.80 23.83
CA ASP A 172 -25.91 -35.11 22.41
C ASP A 172 -26.17 -33.89 21.51
N ASP A 173 -27.26 -33.15 21.72
CA ASP A 173 -27.54 -31.93 20.97
C ASP A 173 -26.45 -30.86 21.15
N ILE A 174 -26.03 -30.61 22.41
CA ILE A 174 -24.95 -29.66 22.69
C ILE A 174 -23.64 -30.13 22.04
N GLN A 175 -23.35 -31.44 22.05
CA GLN A 175 -22.15 -31.98 21.42
C GLN A 175 -22.16 -31.74 19.89
N LYS A 176 -23.30 -31.90 19.24
CA LYS A 176 -23.47 -31.54 17.81
C LYS A 176 -23.26 -30.05 17.58
N GLN A 177 -23.81 -29.18 18.44
CA GLN A 177 -23.59 -27.74 18.34
C GLN A 177 -22.12 -27.34 18.56
N ILE A 178 -21.40 -28.01 19.47
CA ILE A 178 -19.96 -27.83 19.67
C ILE A 178 -19.18 -28.20 18.41
N TYR A 179 -19.52 -29.33 17.79
CA TYR A 179 -18.89 -29.78 16.54
C TYR A 179 -19.08 -28.74 15.42
N TYR A 180 -20.30 -28.29 15.17
CA TYR A 180 -20.58 -27.27 14.15
C TYR A 180 -19.91 -25.94 14.45
N THR A 181 -19.97 -25.47 15.70
CA THR A 181 -19.34 -24.20 16.08
C THR A 181 -17.82 -24.28 15.91
N THR A 182 -17.21 -25.44 16.19
CA THR A 182 -15.77 -25.68 15.98
C THR A 182 -15.40 -25.59 14.49
N ASN A 183 -16.20 -26.19 13.60
CA ASN A 183 -15.97 -26.08 12.16
C ASN A 183 -16.14 -24.65 11.64
N GLU A 184 -17.16 -23.91 12.12
CA GLU A 184 -17.34 -22.49 11.81
C GLU A 184 -16.13 -21.64 12.24
N ILE A 185 -15.59 -21.89 13.43
CA ILE A 185 -14.37 -21.23 13.94
C ILE A 185 -13.19 -21.50 13.01
N ASN A 186 -13.03 -22.73 12.52
CA ASN A 186 -11.94 -23.10 11.62
C ASN A 186 -12.04 -22.33 10.29
N ILE A 187 -13.23 -22.25 9.69
CA ILE A 187 -13.47 -21.48 8.46
C ILE A 187 -13.23 -20.00 8.69
N GLN A 188 -13.77 -19.44 9.77
CA GLN A 188 -13.61 -18.04 10.11
C GLN A 188 -12.13 -17.68 10.34
N ASN A 189 -11.35 -18.58 10.95
CA ASN A 189 -9.91 -18.41 11.12
C ASN A 189 -9.15 -18.47 9.78
N ARG A 190 -9.55 -19.33 8.83
CA ARG A 190 -8.98 -19.34 7.46
C ARG A 190 -9.23 -18.00 6.77
N ILE A 191 -10.46 -17.49 6.80
CA ILE A 191 -10.86 -16.21 6.21
C ILE A 191 -10.02 -15.07 6.81
N ARG A 192 -9.97 -14.97 8.14
CA ARG A 192 -9.16 -13.96 8.85
C ARG A 192 -7.69 -14.00 8.44
N ARG A 193 -7.08 -15.19 8.37
CA ARG A 193 -5.68 -15.37 7.98
C ARG A 193 -5.42 -14.88 6.56
N ARG A 194 -6.36 -15.05 5.62
CA ARG A 194 -6.23 -14.51 4.25
C ARG A 194 -6.22 -12.98 4.23
N TYR A 195 -7.12 -12.32 4.97
CA TYR A 195 -7.09 -10.86 5.06
C TYR A 195 -5.83 -10.34 5.73
N ALA A 196 -5.38 -11.01 6.82
CA ALA A 196 -4.10 -10.68 7.45
C ALA A 196 -2.95 -10.77 6.46
N ALA A 197 -2.85 -11.88 5.71
CA ALA A 197 -1.84 -12.08 4.69
C ALA A 197 -1.92 -11.01 3.58
N ALA A 198 -3.12 -10.69 3.08
CA ALA A 198 -3.31 -9.67 2.07
C ALA A 198 -2.85 -8.27 2.55
N VAL A 199 -3.25 -7.87 3.76
CA VAL A 199 -2.80 -6.62 4.39
C VAL A 199 -1.29 -6.60 4.56
N SER A 200 -0.69 -7.70 5.05
CA SER A 200 0.76 -7.82 5.21
C SER A 200 1.49 -7.66 3.88
N ILE A 201 1.00 -8.28 2.80
CA ILE A 201 1.60 -8.15 1.46
C ILE A 201 1.53 -6.70 0.98
N PHE A 202 0.36 -6.04 1.10
CA PHE A 202 0.22 -4.64 0.69
C PHE A 202 1.11 -3.70 1.51
N TYR A 203 1.26 -3.97 2.79
CA TYR A 203 2.09 -3.18 3.69
C TYR A 203 3.59 -3.39 3.42
N LEU A 204 4.05 -4.65 3.33
CA LEU A 204 5.44 -4.99 3.00
C LEU A 204 5.85 -4.41 1.64
N GLY A 205 4.95 -4.42 0.65
CA GLY A 205 5.20 -3.76 -0.63
C GLY A 205 5.52 -2.27 -0.48
N GLN A 206 4.85 -1.55 0.43
CA GLN A 206 5.14 -0.13 0.70
C GLN A 206 6.50 0.10 1.38
N LEU A 207 6.97 -0.88 2.15
CA LEU A 207 8.27 -0.82 2.79
C LEU A 207 9.40 -1.03 1.77
N ILE A 208 9.19 -1.88 0.77
CA ILE A 208 10.20 -2.20 -0.23
C ILE A 208 10.25 -1.13 -1.34
N ASP A 209 9.11 -0.50 -1.66
CA ASP A 209 8.97 0.53 -2.69
C ASP A 209 10.09 1.59 -2.72
N PRO A 210 10.56 2.18 -1.59
CA PRO A 210 11.58 3.22 -1.60
C PRO A 210 12.93 2.75 -2.14
N PHE A 211 13.27 1.48 -1.99
CA PHE A 211 14.52 0.92 -2.48
C PHE A 211 14.48 0.60 -3.97
N ILE A 212 13.28 0.30 -4.49
CA ILE A 212 13.05 -0.02 -5.90
C ILE A 212 12.87 1.26 -6.72
N LEU A 213 12.05 2.19 -6.23
CA LEU A 213 11.63 3.40 -6.93
C LEU A 213 12.57 4.57 -6.65
N ASP A 214 12.90 4.82 -5.38
CA ASP A 214 13.68 5.98 -4.93
C ASP A 214 15.14 5.65 -4.71
N GLY A 215 15.76 4.96 -5.69
CA GLY A 215 17.20 4.80 -5.69
C GLY A 215 17.88 6.16 -5.46
N SER A 216 18.94 6.18 -4.66
CA SER A 216 19.62 7.43 -4.31
C SER A 216 20.10 8.17 -5.57
N PRO A 217 20.03 9.52 -5.63
CA PRO A 217 20.64 10.27 -6.71
C PRO A 217 22.14 9.95 -6.72
N LYS A 218 22.64 9.41 -7.84
CA LYS A 218 24.07 9.20 -8.02
C LYS A 218 24.68 10.51 -8.49
N ALA A 219 25.44 11.14 -7.61
CA ALA A 219 26.12 12.39 -7.90
C ALA A 219 27.60 12.24 -7.57
N ASN A 220 28.46 12.72 -8.46
CA ASN A 220 29.88 12.88 -8.21
C ASN A 220 30.16 14.36 -8.01
N VAL A 221 30.87 14.70 -6.94
CA VAL A 221 31.34 16.06 -6.69
C VAL A 221 32.80 16.12 -7.14
N GLU A 222 33.12 16.99 -8.10
CA GLU A 222 34.47 17.10 -8.64
C GLU A 222 35.45 17.73 -7.64
N ALA A 223 36.76 17.55 -7.88
CA ALA A 223 37.79 18.16 -7.06
C ALA A 223 37.62 19.69 -7.04
N GLY A 224 37.54 20.28 -5.84
CA GLY A 224 37.23 21.70 -5.64
C GLY A 224 35.78 21.99 -5.24
N GLY A 225 34.88 20.99 -5.26
CA GLY A 225 33.54 21.10 -4.67
C GLY A 225 32.55 21.99 -5.43
N SER A 226 32.96 22.66 -6.50
CA SER A 226 32.11 23.58 -7.27
C SER A 226 31.23 22.88 -8.31
N ILE A 227 31.55 21.65 -8.73
CA ILE A 227 30.80 20.93 -9.77
C ILE A 227 30.15 19.68 -9.17
N VAL A 228 28.83 19.59 -9.30
CA VAL A 228 28.01 18.44 -8.90
C VAL A 228 27.44 17.79 -10.15
N ARG A 229 27.99 16.64 -10.54
CA ARG A 229 27.62 15.91 -11.75
C ARG A 229 26.68 14.76 -11.43
N PHE A 230 25.47 14.79 -11.97
CA PHE A 230 24.45 13.74 -11.79
C PHE A 230 24.49 12.68 -12.89
N ASP A 231 24.41 11.41 -12.51
CA ASP A 231 24.24 10.28 -13.43
C ASP A 231 22.75 10.12 -13.79
N LEU A 232 22.36 10.67 -14.95
CA LEU A 232 20.99 10.62 -15.46
C LEU A 232 20.74 9.30 -16.21
N LYS A 233 19.98 8.41 -15.57
CA LYS A 233 19.59 7.13 -16.17
C LYS A 233 18.27 7.26 -16.91
N PRO A 234 18.17 6.78 -18.17
CA PRO A 234 16.89 6.74 -18.86
C PRO A 234 15.94 5.77 -18.15
N THR A 235 14.64 6.02 -18.24
CA THR A 235 13.63 5.09 -17.74
C THR A 235 13.68 3.80 -18.56
N SER A 236 13.71 2.65 -17.88
CA SER A 236 13.74 1.34 -18.54
C SER A 236 12.36 0.71 -18.59
N ARG A 237 11.93 0.26 -19.78
CA ARG A 237 10.65 -0.45 -19.96
C ARG A 237 10.61 -1.78 -19.22
N SER A 238 11.71 -2.54 -19.25
CA SER A 238 11.79 -3.82 -18.55
C SER A 238 11.74 -3.64 -17.04
N LYS A 239 12.41 -2.60 -16.52
CA LYS A 239 12.31 -2.24 -15.10
C LYS A 239 10.90 -1.78 -14.72
N ALA A 240 10.24 -0.98 -15.56
CA ALA A 240 8.85 -0.57 -15.36
C ALA A 240 7.91 -1.79 -15.30
N ALA A 241 8.05 -2.73 -16.24
CA ALA A 241 7.25 -3.96 -16.28
C ALA A 241 7.49 -4.85 -15.07
N PHE A 242 8.75 -5.01 -14.64
CA PHE A 242 9.08 -5.75 -13.42
C PHE A 242 8.46 -5.09 -12.18
N ILE A 243 8.54 -3.77 -12.07
CA ILE A 243 7.92 -3.01 -10.97
C ILE A 243 6.38 -3.19 -10.99
N SER A 244 5.76 -3.13 -12.17
CA SER A 244 4.33 -3.38 -12.36
C SER A 244 3.90 -4.81 -12.04
N LEU A 245 4.77 -5.79 -12.32
CA LEU A 245 4.56 -7.20 -11.95
C LEU A 245 4.52 -7.36 -10.43
N LEU A 246 5.43 -6.71 -9.71
CA LEU A 246 5.45 -6.74 -8.24
C LEU A 246 4.26 -5.98 -7.64
N ARG A 247 3.92 -4.83 -8.23
CA ARG A 247 2.86 -3.97 -7.72
C ARG A 247 2.20 -3.20 -8.85
N PRO A 248 0.94 -3.54 -9.18
CA PRO A 248 0.21 -2.88 -10.25
C PRO A 248 0.18 -1.35 -10.09
N GLY A 249 0.41 -0.65 -11.20
CA GLY A 249 0.45 0.80 -11.30
C GLY A 249 1.80 1.46 -11.00
N LYS A 250 2.71 0.78 -10.31
CA LYS A 250 4.02 1.37 -9.94
C LYS A 250 4.96 1.53 -11.14
N GLY A 251 4.89 0.65 -12.14
CA GLY A 251 5.66 0.79 -13.38
C GLY A 251 5.31 2.07 -14.16
N GLN A 252 4.02 2.40 -14.22
CA GLN A 252 3.52 3.65 -14.79
C GLN A 252 4.01 4.87 -14.01
N ILE A 253 3.96 4.84 -12.68
CA ILE A 253 4.48 5.93 -11.82
C ILE A 253 5.98 6.11 -12.03
N TYR A 254 6.74 5.02 -12.13
CA TYR A 254 8.18 5.05 -12.43
C TYR A 254 8.47 5.71 -13.80
N GLN A 255 7.60 5.52 -14.79
CA GLN A 255 7.68 6.18 -16.10
C GLN A 255 7.16 7.64 -16.09
N GLY A 256 6.60 8.12 -14.98
CA GLY A 256 6.02 9.46 -14.86
C GLY A 256 4.53 9.57 -15.20
N LYS A 257 3.85 8.46 -15.50
CA LYS A 257 2.40 8.37 -15.75
C LYS A 257 1.62 8.27 -14.43
N LYS A 258 1.56 9.35 -13.67
CA LYS A 258 1.03 9.32 -12.29
C LYS A 258 -0.45 8.91 -12.23
N SER A 259 -1.26 9.43 -13.15
CA SER A 259 -2.72 9.21 -13.19
C SER A 259 -3.06 7.76 -13.53
N ARG A 260 -2.49 7.23 -14.62
CA ARG A 260 -2.64 5.83 -15.03
C ARG A 260 -2.16 4.87 -13.96
N GLY A 261 -1.01 5.16 -13.34
CA GLY A 261 -0.48 4.34 -12.26
C GLY A 261 -1.40 4.30 -11.03
N ALA A 262 -1.98 5.44 -10.65
CA ALA A 262 -2.98 5.49 -9.58
C ALA A 262 -4.24 4.67 -9.93
N LEU A 263 -4.77 4.83 -11.15
CA LEU A 263 -5.94 4.08 -11.63
C LEU A 263 -5.71 2.57 -11.55
N PHE A 264 -4.60 2.07 -12.10
CA PHE A 264 -4.27 0.65 -12.04
C PHE A 264 -4.09 0.13 -10.61
N SER A 265 -3.48 0.94 -9.75
CA SER A 265 -3.33 0.59 -8.33
C SER A 265 -4.71 0.43 -7.67
N ILE A 266 -5.64 1.37 -7.90
CA ILE A 266 -7.00 1.34 -7.34
C ILE A 266 -7.80 0.15 -7.88
N VAL A 267 -7.89 0.00 -9.20
CA VAL A 267 -8.70 -1.06 -9.83
C VAL A 267 -8.20 -2.45 -9.44
N THR A 268 -6.87 -2.64 -9.37
CA THR A 268 -6.30 -3.91 -8.93
C THR A 268 -6.60 -4.17 -7.45
N SER A 269 -6.41 -3.19 -6.56
CA SER A 269 -6.74 -3.32 -5.14
C SER A 269 -8.21 -3.68 -4.92
N LEU A 270 -9.13 -3.00 -5.62
CA LEU A 270 -10.57 -3.30 -5.55
C LEU A 270 -10.88 -4.70 -6.07
N SER A 271 -10.31 -5.09 -7.21
CA SER A 271 -10.49 -6.43 -7.78
C SER A 271 -9.98 -7.52 -6.85
N ALA A 272 -8.84 -7.29 -6.17
CA ALA A 272 -8.29 -8.21 -5.19
C ALA A 272 -9.23 -8.37 -3.97
N MET A 273 -9.78 -7.27 -3.45
CA MET A 273 -10.75 -7.31 -2.35
C MET A 273 -12.05 -8.02 -2.73
N VAL A 274 -12.56 -7.79 -3.95
CA VAL A 274 -13.75 -8.50 -4.47
C VAL A 274 -13.47 -9.99 -4.62
N ALA A 275 -12.30 -10.37 -5.13
CA ALA A 275 -11.91 -11.77 -5.28
C ALA A 275 -11.80 -12.48 -3.92
N LEU A 276 -11.19 -11.85 -2.92
CA LEU A 276 -11.15 -12.37 -1.54
C LEU A 276 -12.56 -12.54 -0.97
N ASN A 277 -13.42 -11.54 -1.12
CA ASN A 277 -14.79 -11.59 -0.60
C ASN A 277 -15.65 -12.69 -1.27
N TYR A 278 -15.47 -12.97 -2.56
CA TYR A 278 -16.15 -14.10 -3.20
C TYR A 278 -15.53 -15.44 -2.84
N HIS A 279 -14.22 -15.49 -2.60
CA HIS A 279 -13.58 -16.69 -2.06
C HIS A 279 -14.16 -17.04 -0.69
N ASP A 280 -14.36 -16.05 0.19
CA ASP A 280 -14.93 -16.29 1.52
C ASP A 280 -16.39 -16.74 1.46
N GLN A 281 -17.18 -16.19 0.54
CA GLN A 281 -18.57 -16.64 0.33
C GLN A 281 -18.63 -18.08 -0.18
N TYR A 282 -17.69 -18.46 -1.06
CA TYR A 282 -17.55 -19.84 -1.52
C TYR A 282 -17.24 -20.78 -0.35
N ASP A 283 -16.22 -20.48 0.47
CA ASP A 283 -15.85 -21.32 1.61
C ASP A 283 -17.00 -21.50 2.62
N ARG A 284 -17.82 -20.45 2.83
CA ARG A 284 -19.01 -20.53 3.71
C ARG A 284 -20.13 -21.36 3.09
N ALA A 285 -20.36 -21.25 1.78
CA ALA A 285 -21.37 -22.04 1.09
C ALA A 285 -21.01 -23.53 1.08
N GLU A 286 -19.73 -23.84 0.80
CA GLU A 286 -19.18 -25.20 0.80
C GLU A 286 -19.38 -25.86 2.17
N TYR A 287 -19.04 -25.16 3.24
CA TYR A 287 -19.28 -25.66 4.60
C TYR A 287 -20.75 -25.92 4.92
N ARG A 288 -21.67 -25.03 4.50
CA ARG A 288 -23.11 -25.26 4.73
C ARG A 288 -23.61 -26.49 4.01
N TYR A 289 -23.16 -26.69 2.77
CA TYR A 289 -23.45 -27.90 2.01
C TYR A 289 -22.91 -29.16 2.72
N GLU A 290 -21.63 -29.16 3.09
CA GLU A 290 -21.00 -30.28 3.82
C GLU A 290 -21.76 -30.62 5.11
N LYS A 291 -22.17 -29.60 5.87
CA LYS A 291 -22.97 -29.78 7.08
C LYS A 291 -24.31 -30.49 6.81
N ILE A 292 -25.04 -30.07 5.77
CA ILE A 292 -26.33 -30.69 5.42
C ILE A 292 -26.12 -32.14 4.93
N VAL A 293 -25.06 -32.40 4.19
CA VAL A 293 -24.69 -33.75 3.74
C VAL A 293 -24.35 -34.66 4.93
N ASP A 294 -23.59 -34.16 5.91
CA ASP A 294 -23.29 -34.89 7.15
C ASP A 294 -24.60 -35.22 7.90
N GLU A 295 -25.52 -34.26 8.02
CA GLU A 295 -26.83 -34.47 8.65
C GLU A 295 -27.66 -35.52 7.88
N PHE A 296 -27.71 -35.43 6.55
CA PHE A 296 -28.42 -36.35 5.66
C PHE A 296 -27.91 -37.80 5.78
N ASN A 297 -26.59 -37.96 5.92
CA ASN A 297 -25.94 -39.25 6.09
C ASN A 297 -26.14 -39.84 7.48
N SER A 298 -26.28 -38.98 8.50
CA SER A 298 -26.44 -39.39 9.90
C SER A 298 -27.88 -39.71 10.32
N THR A 299 -28.89 -39.32 9.54
CA THR A 299 -30.30 -39.49 9.94
C THR A 299 -30.95 -40.72 9.31
N ASP A 300 -31.67 -41.49 10.15
CA ASP A 300 -32.48 -42.64 9.72
C ASP A 300 -33.94 -42.25 9.42
N ASN A 301 -34.37 -41.04 9.79
CA ASN A 301 -35.76 -40.61 9.60
C ASN A 301 -35.98 -40.24 8.12
N TYR A 302 -36.77 -41.07 7.41
CA TYR A 302 -37.06 -40.88 5.98
C TYR A 302 -37.61 -39.51 5.61
N VAL A 303 -38.59 -39.00 6.37
CA VAL A 303 -39.22 -37.70 6.07
C VAL A 303 -38.22 -36.56 6.26
N TYR A 304 -37.42 -36.63 7.32
CA TYR A 304 -36.37 -35.63 7.56
C TYR A 304 -35.26 -35.71 6.51
N ARG A 305 -34.92 -36.94 6.08
CA ARG A 305 -33.93 -37.20 5.04
C ARG A 305 -34.31 -36.59 3.69
N GLU A 306 -35.58 -36.69 3.27
CA GLU A 306 -36.02 -36.05 2.01
C GLU A 306 -35.94 -34.52 2.11
N ARG A 307 -36.27 -33.94 3.26
CA ARG A 307 -36.10 -32.49 3.48
C ARG A 307 -34.64 -32.05 3.38
N LEU A 308 -33.72 -32.79 4.02
CA LEU A 308 -32.28 -32.49 3.95
C LEU A 308 -31.73 -32.64 2.53
N LYS A 309 -32.27 -33.55 1.73
CA LYS A 309 -31.92 -33.69 0.31
C LYS A 309 -32.30 -32.43 -0.48
N GLU A 310 -33.54 -31.95 -0.35
CA GLU A 310 -33.97 -30.68 -0.96
C GLU A 310 -33.11 -29.49 -0.49
N GLU A 311 -32.84 -29.40 0.82
CA GLU A 311 -31.97 -28.36 1.39
C GLU A 311 -30.53 -28.46 0.84
N SER A 312 -30.03 -29.68 0.60
CA SER A 312 -28.69 -29.91 0.05
C SER A 312 -28.56 -29.45 -1.39
N GLU A 313 -29.61 -29.62 -2.21
CA GLU A 313 -29.65 -29.15 -3.60
C GLU A 313 -29.59 -27.62 -3.64
N VAL A 314 -30.37 -26.95 -2.78
CA VAL A 314 -30.32 -25.48 -2.65
C VAL A 314 -28.95 -24.99 -2.19
N CYS A 315 -28.33 -25.67 -1.22
CA CYS A 315 -26.98 -25.33 -0.75
C CYS A 315 -25.93 -25.55 -1.86
N TRP A 316 -26.09 -26.59 -2.66
CA TRP A 316 -25.21 -26.89 -3.79
C TRP A 316 -25.27 -25.81 -4.88
N ASP A 317 -26.47 -25.33 -5.22
CA ASP A 317 -26.64 -24.22 -6.15
C ASP A 317 -25.92 -22.95 -5.68
N ASP A 318 -25.93 -22.69 -4.37
CA ASP A 318 -25.18 -21.61 -3.74
C ASP A 318 -23.66 -21.79 -3.90
N VAL A 319 -23.14 -23.01 -3.69
CA VAL A 319 -21.73 -23.36 -3.90
C VAL A 319 -21.32 -23.08 -5.36
N GLU A 320 -22.09 -23.57 -6.32
CA GLU A 320 -21.86 -23.38 -7.76
C GLU A 320 -21.85 -21.90 -8.15
N LYS A 321 -22.83 -21.13 -7.66
CA LYS A 321 -22.93 -19.69 -7.88
C LYS A 321 -21.72 -18.94 -7.35
N TYR A 322 -21.28 -19.21 -6.11
CA TYR A 322 -20.13 -18.52 -5.54
C TYR A 322 -18.80 -19.01 -6.15
N ARG A 323 -18.72 -20.27 -6.59
CA ARG A 323 -17.59 -20.80 -7.36
C ARG A 323 -17.40 -20.01 -8.66
N LEU A 324 -18.49 -19.82 -9.41
CA LEU A 324 -18.48 -19.03 -10.64
C LEU A 324 -18.04 -17.59 -10.37
N ARG A 325 -18.66 -16.91 -9.38
CA ARG A 325 -18.31 -15.52 -9.02
C ARG A 325 -16.86 -15.36 -8.60
N ARG A 326 -16.34 -16.29 -7.79
CA ARG A 326 -14.93 -16.33 -7.37
C ARG A 326 -14.02 -16.45 -8.59
N ASN A 327 -14.30 -17.39 -9.49
CA ASN A 327 -13.48 -17.61 -10.69
C ASN A 327 -13.50 -16.39 -11.61
N VAL A 328 -14.66 -15.77 -11.83
CA VAL A 328 -14.78 -14.52 -12.61
C VAL A 328 -13.98 -13.39 -11.97
N ALA A 329 -14.01 -13.26 -10.64
CA ALA A 329 -13.23 -12.24 -9.94
C ALA A 329 -11.72 -12.47 -10.06
N TYR A 330 -11.25 -13.72 -9.97
CA TYR A 330 -9.83 -14.05 -10.19
C TYR A 330 -9.40 -13.82 -11.64
N ILE A 331 -10.22 -14.16 -12.62
CA ILE A 331 -9.94 -13.87 -14.03
C ILE A 331 -9.85 -12.35 -14.25
N THR A 332 -10.79 -11.57 -13.71
CA THR A 332 -10.78 -10.11 -13.78
C THR A 332 -9.53 -9.51 -13.14
N LEU A 333 -9.14 -10.00 -11.96
CA LEU A 333 -7.92 -9.58 -11.28
C LEU A 333 -6.67 -9.90 -12.11
N ALA A 334 -6.55 -11.13 -12.63
CA ALA A 334 -5.43 -11.56 -13.46
C ALA A 334 -5.35 -10.77 -14.78
N ALA A 335 -6.49 -10.49 -15.41
CA ALA A 335 -6.59 -9.68 -16.63
C ALA A 335 -6.15 -8.22 -16.35
N THR A 336 -6.62 -7.62 -15.27
CA THR A 336 -6.24 -6.26 -14.86
C THR A 336 -4.74 -6.18 -14.56
N TRP A 337 -4.20 -7.17 -13.85
CA TRP A 337 -2.77 -7.25 -13.53
C TRP A 337 -1.93 -7.39 -14.79
N SER A 338 -2.33 -8.29 -15.70
CA SER A 338 -1.65 -8.50 -16.98
C SER A 338 -1.69 -7.23 -17.84
N TRP A 339 -2.84 -6.57 -17.92
CA TRP A 339 -2.99 -5.31 -18.64
C TRP A 339 -2.10 -4.21 -18.04
N ASN A 340 -1.95 -4.15 -16.72
CA ASN A 340 -1.03 -3.20 -16.08
C ASN A 340 0.42 -3.41 -16.53
N ILE A 341 0.88 -4.66 -16.58
CA ILE A 341 2.24 -4.98 -17.03
C ILE A 341 2.41 -4.60 -18.50
N LEU A 342 1.45 -4.99 -19.35
CA LEU A 342 1.48 -4.66 -20.78
C LEU A 342 1.48 -3.15 -21.03
N ASP A 343 0.66 -2.36 -20.32
CA ASP A 343 0.67 -0.89 -20.48
C ASP A 343 2.04 -0.29 -20.13
N SER A 344 2.71 -0.81 -19.09
CA SER A 344 4.05 -0.34 -18.72
C SER A 344 5.11 -0.69 -19.76
N LEU A 345 4.94 -1.81 -20.48
CA LEU A 345 5.88 -2.29 -21.49
C LEU A 345 5.67 -1.61 -22.85
N ILE A 346 4.41 -1.49 -23.30
CA ILE A 346 4.04 -1.09 -24.67
C ILE A 346 3.98 0.43 -24.84
N PHE A 347 3.51 1.17 -23.82
CA PHE A 347 3.25 2.60 -23.94
C PHE A 347 4.25 3.44 -23.13
N PRO A 348 5.57 3.43 -23.40
CA PRO A 348 6.51 4.27 -22.65
C PRO A 348 6.20 5.77 -22.84
N GLY A 349 6.41 6.57 -21.80
CA GLY A 349 6.25 8.03 -21.89
C GLY A 349 5.90 8.64 -20.54
N SER A 350 6.07 9.97 -20.43
CA SER A 350 5.67 10.76 -19.26
C SER A 350 4.50 11.68 -19.61
N ASP A 351 3.63 11.96 -18.65
CA ASP A 351 2.47 12.86 -18.83
C ASP A 351 2.87 14.36 -18.99
N THR A 352 4.17 14.66 -19.12
CA THR A 352 4.75 16.03 -19.05
C THR A 352 4.52 16.90 -20.29
N GLY A 353 3.68 16.48 -21.26
CA GLY A 353 3.55 17.10 -22.58
C GLY A 353 2.38 18.06 -22.78
N ARG A 354 1.12 17.64 -22.55
CA ARG A 354 -0.10 18.49 -22.57
C ARG A 354 -1.37 17.64 -22.39
N LYS A 355 -2.36 18.29 -21.77
CA LYS A 355 -3.80 17.99 -21.60
C LYS A 355 -4.21 16.89 -20.60
N THR A 356 -4.74 17.40 -19.48
CA THR A 356 -5.73 16.81 -18.57
C THR A 356 -5.61 15.31 -18.34
N SER A 357 -5.00 14.94 -17.22
CA SER A 357 -5.13 13.60 -16.67
C SER A 357 -6.58 13.12 -16.78
N PRO A 358 -6.86 11.93 -17.33
CA PRO A 358 -8.22 11.38 -17.39
C PRO A 358 -8.78 11.10 -15.99
N LEU A 359 -7.93 11.19 -14.96
CA LEU A 359 -8.27 11.10 -13.55
C LEU A 359 -7.57 12.26 -12.84
N SER A 360 -8.31 13.24 -12.34
CA SER A 360 -7.81 14.23 -11.39
C SER A 360 -8.44 13.98 -10.02
N PHE A 361 -7.63 14.11 -8.98
CA PHE A 361 -8.09 14.15 -7.61
C PHE A 361 -7.90 15.57 -7.12
N ASP A 362 -8.99 16.31 -6.96
CA ASP A 362 -8.98 17.61 -6.32
C ASP A 362 -9.52 17.47 -4.91
N VAL A 363 -8.84 18.10 -3.96
CA VAL A 363 -9.30 18.18 -2.57
C VAL A 363 -9.79 19.62 -2.38
N HIS A 364 -11.10 19.80 -2.24
CA HIS A 364 -11.72 21.07 -1.85
C HIS A 364 -12.60 20.81 -0.62
N ASP A 365 -12.52 21.68 0.39
CA ASP A 365 -13.40 21.66 1.57
C ASP A 365 -13.54 20.28 2.27
N ASN A 366 -12.41 19.59 2.50
CA ASN A 366 -12.36 18.22 3.07
C ASN A 366 -13.07 17.14 2.24
N MET A 367 -13.51 17.44 1.02
CA MET A 367 -14.06 16.47 0.07
C MET A 367 -12.99 16.09 -0.96
N LEU A 368 -12.80 14.79 -1.16
CA LEU A 368 -11.97 14.27 -2.25
C LEU A 368 -12.86 14.13 -3.49
N GLU A 369 -12.76 15.06 -4.43
CA GLU A 369 -13.43 14.94 -5.72
C GLU A 369 -12.53 14.17 -6.69
N MET A 370 -13.07 13.07 -7.23
CA MET A 370 -12.42 12.30 -8.28
C MET A 370 -13.11 12.63 -9.61
N THR A 371 -12.48 13.45 -10.45
CA THR A 371 -13.00 13.74 -11.78
C THR A 371 -12.41 12.74 -12.77
N LEU A 372 -13.26 11.90 -13.37
CA LEU A 372 -12.91 11.17 -14.58
C LEU A 372 -13.22 12.02 -15.82
N ARG A 373 -12.21 12.27 -16.65
CA ARG A 373 -12.35 12.92 -17.96
C ARG A 373 -12.06 11.86 -19.03
N PHE A 374 -13.08 11.52 -19.82
CA PHE A 374 -12.96 10.58 -20.94
C PHE A 374 -12.57 11.29 -22.23
#